data_AF-A0A2M7NB44-F1
#
_entry.id   AF-A0A2M7NB44-F1
#
_cell.length_a   1.000
_cell.length_b   1.000
_cell.length_c   1.000
_cell.angle_alpha   90.00
_cell.angle_beta   90.00
_cell.angle_gamma   90.00
#
_symmetry.space_group_name_H-M   'P 1'
#
loop_
_entity.id
_entity.type
_entity.pdbx_description
1 polymer ?
#
loop_
_entity_poly.entity_id
_entity_poly.type
_entity_poly.pdbx_seq_one_letter_code
_entity_poly.pdbx_strand_id
1 'polypeptide(L)'
;MIQKLIKKLYFLKDATYFEKGLKGLIKSENKLLDDKFILNNYLYTIIDKNLDYDFIISIIFPELYLNICHHSGTKNALYFFSECSDENKMEIIFLDTGVGIPKKIKNYFKDKKFKNDAECIEYALQYSITTKSLMQNYGRGLDTIKSCISANHGELKIISNKGIYSCINSQRILSERSHNFKGTLIYIKIDLNNLENKQEIDYSNEINFNYDNKD
;
A
#
# COMPACT_ATOMS: atom_id res chain seq x y z
N MET A 1 -4.68 -9.75 19.96
CA MET A 1 -3.74 -9.78 18.81
C MET A 1 -3.56 -8.40 18.17
N ILE A 2 -4.62 -7.75 17.66
CA ILE A 2 -4.57 -6.41 17.05
C ILE A 2 -3.88 -5.37 17.96
N GLN A 3 -4.27 -5.27 19.24
CA GLN A 3 -3.65 -4.34 20.20
C GLN A 3 -2.13 -4.51 20.33
N LYS A 4 -1.61 -5.75 20.23
CA LYS A 4 -0.16 -6.01 20.29
C LYS A 4 0.56 -5.48 19.06
N LEU A 5 -0.07 -5.57 17.89
CA LEU A 5 0.45 -5.03 16.64
C LEU A 5 0.37 -3.49 16.65
N ILE A 6 -0.74 -2.90 17.11
CA ILE A 6 -0.91 -1.45 17.25
C ILE A 6 0.15 -0.85 18.19
N LYS A 7 0.48 -1.51 19.30
CA LYS A 7 1.57 -1.05 20.19
C LYS A 7 2.92 -0.89 19.47
N LYS A 8 3.19 -1.65 18.40
CA LYS A 8 4.41 -1.45 17.59
C LYS A 8 4.39 -0.13 16.81
N LEU A 9 3.23 0.50 16.63
CA LEU A 9 3.03 1.72 15.86
C LEU A 9 3.05 2.98 16.73
N TYR A 10 3.22 2.87 18.05
CA TYR A 10 3.18 4.01 18.98
C TYR A 10 4.28 5.06 18.77
N PHE A 11 5.30 4.73 17.98
CA PHE A 11 6.30 5.72 17.56
C PHE A 11 5.86 6.57 16.37
N LEU A 12 4.77 6.19 15.68
CA LEU A 12 4.15 6.98 14.61
C LEU A 12 3.07 7.91 15.16
N LYS A 13 2.14 7.35 15.96
CA LYS A 13 0.95 8.02 16.49
C LYS A 13 0.63 7.43 17.87
N ASP A 14 -0.11 8.16 18.69
CA ASP A 14 -0.54 7.68 20.01
C ASP A 14 -1.64 6.60 19.93
N ALA A 15 -2.06 6.09 21.08
CA ALA A 15 -3.07 5.03 21.15
C ALA A 15 -4.46 5.49 20.66
N THR A 16 -4.84 6.73 20.98
CA THR A 16 -6.18 7.27 20.70
C THR A 16 -6.38 7.47 19.19
N TYR A 17 -5.31 7.79 18.46
CA TYR A 17 -5.33 7.81 17.00
C TYR A 17 -5.82 6.48 16.39
N PHE A 18 -5.33 5.35 16.89
CA PHE A 18 -5.70 4.03 16.36
C PHE A 18 -7.11 3.57 16.77
N GLU A 19 -7.81 4.32 17.62
CA GLU A 19 -9.20 4.05 17.95
C GLU A 19 -10.14 4.49 16.83
N LYS A 20 -9.79 5.55 16.07
CA LYS A 20 -10.67 6.27 15.14
C LYS A 20 -10.57 5.88 13.66
N GLY A 21 -10.06 4.69 13.35
CA GLY A 21 -9.91 4.21 11.97
C GLY A 21 -10.37 2.78 11.75
N LEU A 22 -10.55 2.43 10.47
CA LEU A 22 -10.78 1.05 10.04
C LEU A 22 -9.50 0.25 10.24
N LYS A 23 -9.62 -0.92 10.87
CA LYS A 23 -8.51 -1.85 11.11
C LYS A 23 -8.95 -3.28 10.89
N GLY A 24 -8.10 -4.05 10.23
CA GLY A 24 -8.34 -5.48 9.98
C GLY A 24 -7.06 -6.30 10.14
N LEU A 25 -7.24 -7.59 10.40
CA LEU A 25 -6.14 -8.55 10.43
C LEU A 25 -6.00 -9.22 9.06
N ILE A 26 -4.78 -9.23 8.54
CA ILE A 26 -4.46 -9.92 7.28
C ILE A 26 -4.11 -11.35 7.63
N LYS A 27 -5.03 -12.28 7.35
CA LYS A 27 -4.88 -13.70 7.72
C LYS A 27 -4.54 -14.60 6.53
N SER A 28 -5.13 -14.32 5.38
CA SER A 28 -4.99 -15.12 4.16
C SER A 28 -5.51 -14.35 2.95
N GLU A 29 -5.02 -14.73 1.77
CA GLU A 29 -5.46 -14.21 0.48
C GLU A 29 -6.97 -14.40 0.23
N ASN A 30 -7.55 -15.51 0.68
CA ASN A 30 -9.00 -15.78 0.54
C ASN A 30 -9.91 -14.73 1.22
N LYS A 31 -9.34 -13.86 2.07
CA LYS A 31 -10.06 -12.77 2.74
C LYS A 31 -9.91 -11.42 2.05
N LEU A 32 -9.10 -11.34 1.00
CA LEU A 32 -8.86 -10.09 0.27
C LEU A 32 -10.14 -9.47 -0.26
N LEU A 33 -11.04 -10.24 -0.87
CA LEU A 33 -12.29 -9.71 -1.42
C LEU A 33 -13.22 -9.18 -0.32
N ASP A 34 -13.38 -9.94 0.78
CA ASP A 34 -14.16 -9.52 1.95
C ASP A 34 -13.60 -8.20 2.54
N ASP A 35 -12.29 -8.14 2.76
CA ASP A 35 -11.64 -6.97 3.37
C ASP A 35 -11.64 -5.76 2.42
N LYS A 36 -11.54 -5.99 1.09
CA LYS A 36 -11.67 -4.96 0.06
C LYS A 36 -13.07 -4.37 0.05
N PHE A 37 -14.11 -5.19 0.20
CA PHE A 37 -15.49 -4.73 0.32
C PHE A 37 -15.70 -3.87 1.58
N ILE A 38 -15.19 -4.32 2.73
CA ILE A 38 -15.25 -3.56 3.99
C ILE A 38 -14.53 -2.22 3.84
N LEU A 39 -13.33 -2.22 3.24
CA LEU A 39 -12.57 -1.01 3.00
C LEU A 39 -13.34 -0.04 2.11
N ASN A 40 -13.90 -0.51 1.00
CA ASN A 40 -14.66 0.33 0.08
C ASN A 40 -15.82 1.05 0.77
N ASN A 41 -16.58 0.31 1.59
CA ASN A 41 -17.67 0.90 2.38
C ASN A 41 -17.17 1.94 3.38
N TYR A 42 -16.03 1.70 4.03
CA TYR A 42 -15.43 2.68 4.93
C TYR A 42 -14.99 3.94 4.18
N LEU A 43 -14.27 3.81 3.06
CA LEU A 43 -13.84 4.96 2.25
C LEU A 43 -15.03 5.80 1.78
N TYR A 44 -16.14 5.16 1.39
CA TYR A 44 -17.37 5.85 1.00
C TYR A 44 -17.97 6.72 2.11
N THR A 45 -17.66 6.44 3.39
CA THR A 45 -18.14 7.24 4.53
C THR A 45 -17.26 8.44 4.86
N ILE A 46 -16.02 8.48 4.37
CA ILE A 46 -15.02 9.49 4.78
C ILE A 46 -14.41 10.29 3.60
N ILE A 47 -14.57 9.83 2.36
CA ILE A 47 -14.12 10.56 1.17
C ILE A 47 -15.35 11.01 0.38
N ASP A 48 -15.30 12.22 -0.18
CA ASP A 48 -16.30 12.69 -1.14
C ASP A 48 -16.44 11.68 -2.29
N LYS A 49 -17.67 11.22 -2.53
CA LYS A 49 -18.01 10.23 -3.57
C LYS A 49 -17.61 10.66 -4.98
N ASN A 50 -17.45 11.97 -5.22
CA ASN A 50 -17.05 12.53 -6.49
C ASN A 50 -15.55 12.40 -6.75
N LEU A 51 -14.71 12.23 -5.72
CA LEU A 51 -13.27 12.07 -5.88
C LEU A 51 -12.91 10.66 -6.36
N ASP A 52 -11.92 10.56 -7.24
CA ASP A 52 -11.35 9.30 -7.70
C ASP A 52 -10.32 8.77 -6.68
N TYR A 53 -10.78 7.84 -5.85
CA TYR A 53 -9.95 7.08 -4.91
C TYR A 53 -9.81 5.60 -5.32
N ASP A 54 -10.22 5.22 -6.53
CA ASP A 54 -10.33 3.81 -6.94
C ASP A 54 -8.96 3.12 -6.95
N PHE A 55 -7.88 3.86 -7.17
CA PHE A 55 -6.51 3.32 -7.09
C PHE A 55 -6.16 2.80 -5.68
N ILE A 56 -6.76 3.35 -4.61
CA ILE A 56 -6.55 2.85 -3.24
C ILE A 56 -7.10 1.43 -3.13
N ILE A 57 -8.30 1.22 -3.66
CA ILE A 57 -9.07 -0.03 -3.60
C ILE A 57 -8.55 -1.07 -4.60
N SER A 58 -8.17 -0.63 -5.79
CA SER A 58 -7.85 -1.51 -6.92
C SER A 58 -6.36 -1.79 -7.09
N ILE A 59 -5.48 -0.92 -6.57
CA ILE A 59 -4.03 -1.05 -6.72
C ILE A 59 -3.37 -1.18 -5.35
N ILE A 60 -3.45 -0.14 -4.50
CA ILE A 60 -2.67 -0.08 -3.25
C ILE A 60 -3.05 -1.22 -2.30
N PHE A 61 -4.35 -1.36 -2.01
CA PHE A 61 -4.81 -2.33 -1.02
C PHE A 61 -4.51 -3.78 -1.43
N PRO A 62 -4.87 -4.26 -2.65
CA PRO A 62 -4.59 -5.64 -3.05
C PRO A 62 -3.09 -5.94 -3.12
N GLU A 63 -2.29 -5.01 -3.66
CA GLU A 63 -0.86 -5.21 -3.82
C GLU A 63 -0.16 -5.35 -2.45
N LEU A 64 -0.46 -4.47 -1.48
CA LEU A 64 0.12 -4.56 -0.14
C LEU A 64 -0.39 -5.77 0.64
N TYR A 65 -1.69 -6.08 0.52
CA TYR A 65 -2.30 -7.23 1.17
C TYR A 65 -1.69 -8.55 0.69
N LEU A 66 -1.55 -8.73 -0.64
CA LEU A 66 -0.97 -9.94 -1.24
C LEU A 66 0.52 -10.04 -0.97
N ASN A 67 1.26 -8.93 -0.98
CA ASN A 67 2.67 -8.92 -0.59
C ASN A 67 2.86 -9.49 0.82
N ILE A 68 2.00 -9.13 1.77
CA ILE A 68 2.04 -9.73 3.11
C ILE A 68 1.73 -11.23 3.06
N CYS A 69 0.65 -11.63 2.38
CA CYS A 69 0.24 -13.04 2.31
C CYS A 69 1.33 -13.94 1.71
N HIS A 70 1.95 -13.50 0.62
CA HIS A 70 2.90 -14.30 -0.16
C HIS A 70 4.34 -14.22 0.37
N HIS A 71 4.71 -13.13 1.05
CA HIS A 71 6.13 -12.87 1.33
C HIS A 71 6.49 -12.71 2.79
N SER A 72 5.56 -12.35 3.67
CA SER A 72 5.88 -12.10 5.08
C SER A 72 6.23 -13.38 5.84
N GLY A 73 5.58 -14.50 5.50
CA GLY A 73 5.68 -15.76 6.25
C GLY A 73 5.09 -15.69 7.67
N THR A 74 4.20 -14.73 7.94
CA THR A 74 3.53 -14.58 9.24
C THR A 74 2.02 -14.52 9.10
N LYS A 75 1.30 -14.90 10.17
CA LYS A 75 -0.15 -14.64 10.33
C LYS A 75 -0.43 -13.39 11.16
N ASN A 76 0.63 -12.74 11.67
CA ASN A 76 0.55 -11.58 12.53
C ASN A 76 0.77 -10.31 11.69
N ALA A 77 -0.28 -9.91 11.00
CA ALA A 77 -0.31 -8.71 10.17
C ALA A 77 -1.65 -7.97 10.28
N LEU A 78 -1.63 -6.67 10.02
CA LEU A 78 -2.80 -5.80 10.00
C LEU A 78 -2.72 -4.76 8.89
N TYR A 79 -3.89 -4.23 8.53
CA TYR A 79 -4.02 -2.95 7.87
C TYR A 79 -4.78 -1.97 8.78
N PHE A 80 -4.53 -0.68 8.58
CA PHE A 80 -5.24 0.41 9.25
C PHE A 80 -5.42 1.58 8.28
N PHE A 81 -6.62 2.15 8.23
CA PHE A 81 -6.98 3.32 7.43
C PHE A 81 -7.67 4.32 8.35
N SER A 82 -7.27 5.58 8.23
CA SER A 82 -7.93 6.68 8.93
C SER A 82 -7.87 7.95 8.10
N GLU A 83 -8.94 8.72 8.17
CA GLU A 83 -8.91 10.13 7.82
C GLU A 83 -8.16 10.92 8.90
N CYS A 84 -7.45 11.96 8.49
CA CYS A 84 -6.92 13.01 9.35
C CYS A 84 -7.67 14.29 8.97
N SER A 85 -8.85 14.48 9.56
CA SER A 85 -9.83 15.49 9.14
C SER A 85 -9.29 16.92 9.20
N ASP A 86 -8.41 17.24 10.15
CA ASP A 86 -7.81 18.58 10.26
C ASP A 86 -6.91 18.93 9.06
N GLU A 87 -6.46 17.94 8.29
CA GLU A 87 -5.55 18.14 7.15
C GLU A 87 -6.15 17.69 5.81
N ASN A 88 -7.39 17.18 5.79
CA ASN A 88 -8.01 16.50 4.63
C ASN A 88 -7.09 15.42 4.01
N LYS A 89 -6.45 14.61 4.86
CA LYS A 89 -5.51 13.56 4.43
C LYS A 89 -6.01 12.19 4.83
N MET A 90 -5.66 11.20 4.03
CA MET A 90 -5.81 9.80 4.34
C MET A 90 -4.47 9.20 4.76
N GLU A 91 -4.45 8.52 5.90
CA GLU A 91 -3.31 7.73 6.34
C GLU A 91 -3.62 6.24 6.23
N ILE A 92 -2.71 5.51 5.60
CA ILE A 92 -2.81 4.07 5.35
C ILE A 92 -1.61 3.38 5.95
N ILE A 93 -1.84 2.35 6.74
CA ILE A 93 -0.80 1.56 7.39
C ILE A 93 -1.00 0.09 7.06
N PHE A 94 0.06 -0.55 6.60
CA PHE A 94 0.20 -2.01 6.55
C PHE A 94 1.35 -2.43 7.44
N LEU A 95 1.12 -3.42 8.29
CA LEU A 95 2.11 -3.92 9.23
C LEU A 95 2.09 -5.44 9.23
N ASP A 96 3.26 -6.05 9.06
CA ASP A 96 3.50 -7.47 9.34
C ASP A 96 4.68 -7.65 10.31
N THR A 97 4.73 -8.81 10.96
CA THR A 97 5.83 -9.22 11.86
C THR A 97 6.63 -10.38 11.30
N GLY A 98 6.69 -10.47 9.97
CA GLY A 98 7.34 -11.52 9.21
C GLY A 98 8.83 -11.28 9.00
N VAL A 99 9.35 -11.85 7.91
CA VAL A 99 10.78 -11.88 7.60
C VAL A 99 11.38 -10.52 7.18
N GLY A 100 10.54 -9.60 6.72
CA GLY A 100 10.94 -8.30 6.20
C GLY A 100 11.47 -8.33 4.76
N ILE A 101 11.30 -7.21 4.05
CA ILE A 101 11.74 -6.99 2.67
C ILE A 101 13.25 -7.26 2.51
N PRO A 102 14.16 -6.76 3.37
CA PRO A 102 15.60 -6.95 3.18
C PRO A 102 16.00 -8.42 3.16
N LYS A 103 15.39 -9.25 4.01
CA LYS A 103 15.70 -10.68 4.06
C LYS A 103 15.23 -11.39 2.79
N LYS A 104 14.06 -11.03 2.25
CA LYS A 104 13.55 -11.60 1.00
C LYS A 104 14.41 -11.20 -0.19
N ILE A 105 14.77 -9.92 -0.30
CA ILE A 105 15.63 -9.41 -1.38
C ILE A 105 17.02 -10.07 -1.36
N LYS A 106 17.68 -10.13 -0.20
CA LYS A 106 18.99 -10.79 -0.06
C LYS A 106 18.95 -12.28 -0.41
N ASN A 107 17.85 -12.97 -0.06
CA ASN A 107 17.69 -14.39 -0.37
C ASN A 107 17.45 -14.65 -1.86
N TYR A 108 16.74 -13.76 -2.54
CA TYR A 108 16.43 -13.90 -3.96
C TYR A 108 17.60 -13.49 -4.86
N PHE A 109 18.27 -12.39 -4.52
CA PHE A 109 19.38 -11.81 -5.29
C PHE A 109 20.72 -12.07 -4.58
N LYS A 110 21.10 -13.34 -4.46
CA LYS A 110 22.30 -13.76 -3.70
C LYS A 110 23.61 -13.17 -4.23
N ASP A 111 23.68 -12.92 -5.53
CA ASP A 111 24.88 -12.38 -6.18
C ASP A 111 25.01 -10.86 -6.01
N LYS A 112 23.96 -10.18 -5.53
CA LYS A 112 23.96 -8.74 -5.31
C LYS A 112 24.31 -8.42 -3.86
N LYS A 113 25.34 -7.59 -3.68
CA LYS A 113 25.72 -7.07 -2.37
C LYS A 113 24.99 -5.76 -2.09
N PHE A 114 24.29 -5.71 -0.96
CA PHE A 114 23.64 -4.51 -0.43
C PHE A 114 24.39 -4.06 0.81
N LYS A 115 24.62 -2.74 0.96
CA LYS A 115 25.35 -2.22 2.12
C LYS A 115 24.54 -2.32 3.41
N ASN A 116 23.23 -2.12 3.31
CA ASN A 116 22.33 -2.10 4.45
C ASN A 116 20.89 -2.52 4.05
N ASP A 117 19.97 -2.52 5.02
CA ASP A 117 18.59 -2.92 4.81
C ASP A 117 17.81 -1.84 4.03
N ALA A 118 18.12 -0.56 4.21
CA ALA A 118 17.51 0.55 3.47
C ALA A 118 17.76 0.46 1.96
N GLU A 119 18.98 0.09 1.53
CA GLU A 119 19.29 -0.17 0.13
C GLU A 119 18.49 -1.36 -0.43
N CYS A 120 18.21 -2.38 0.39
CA CYS A 120 17.38 -3.50 -0.04
C CYS A 120 15.91 -3.08 -0.26
N ILE A 121 15.38 -2.22 0.61
CA ILE A 121 14.02 -1.67 0.49
C ILE A 121 13.93 -0.81 -0.77
N GLU A 122 14.91 0.06 -1.00
CA GLU A 122 14.98 0.83 -2.24
C GLU A 122 15.03 -0.07 -3.47
N TYR A 123 15.84 -1.12 -3.43
CA TYR A 123 15.95 -2.04 -4.55
C TYR A 123 14.61 -2.74 -4.84
N ALA A 124 13.84 -3.09 -3.81
CA ALA A 124 12.50 -3.67 -3.97
C ALA A 124 11.48 -2.71 -4.63
N LEU A 125 11.75 -1.40 -4.61
CA LEU A 125 10.91 -0.37 -5.25
C LEU A 125 11.29 -0.08 -6.71
N GLN A 126 12.30 -0.77 -7.26
CA GLN A 126 12.68 -0.63 -8.66
C GLN A 126 11.73 -1.43 -9.55
N TYR A 127 11.43 -0.87 -10.72
CA TYR A 127 10.61 -1.53 -11.75
C TYR A 127 11.13 -2.94 -12.05
N SER A 128 10.22 -3.90 -12.20
CA SER A 128 10.50 -5.31 -12.54
C SER A 128 11.21 -6.19 -11.49
N ILE A 129 11.55 -5.68 -10.30
CA ILE A 129 12.15 -6.52 -9.23
C ILE A 129 11.12 -7.48 -8.64
N THR A 130 9.91 -7.01 -8.39
CA THR A 130 8.74 -7.79 -7.98
C THR A 130 8.31 -8.79 -9.06
N THR A 131 8.25 -8.36 -10.32
CA THR A 131 7.88 -9.20 -11.48
C THR A 131 8.88 -10.33 -11.74
N LYS A 132 10.18 -10.11 -11.51
CA LYS A 132 11.21 -11.15 -11.63
C LYS A 132 11.16 -12.21 -10.54
N SER A 133 10.43 -11.98 -9.45
CA SER A 133 10.31 -12.92 -8.33
C SER A 133 9.13 -13.90 -8.42
N LEU A 134 8.16 -13.63 -9.31
CA LEU A 134 6.92 -14.41 -9.42
C LEU A 134 6.36 -14.37 -10.86
N MET A 135 6.35 -15.52 -11.54
CA MET A 135 5.71 -15.71 -12.85
C MET A 135 4.16 -15.72 -12.81
N GLN A 136 3.49 -15.27 -11.73
CA GLN A 136 2.05 -15.50 -11.55
C GLN A 136 1.18 -14.35 -11.04
N ASN A 137 1.72 -13.17 -10.72
CA ASN A 137 0.87 -12.05 -10.28
C ASN A 137 0.81 -10.95 -11.33
N TYR A 138 -0.40 -10.63 -11.78
CA TYR A 138 -0.74 -9.50 -12.66
C TYR A 138 -0.54 -8.11 -12.00
N GLY A 139 0.20 -8.03 -10.89
CA GLY A 139 0.51 -6.83 -10.12
C GLY A 139 1.95 -6.38 -10.35
N ARG A 140 2.13 -5.12 -10.72
CA ARG A 140 3.43 -4.55 -11.09
C ARG A 140 4.41 -4.47 -9.89
N GLY A 141 3.91 -4.38 -8.65
CA GLY A 141 4.72 -4.41 -7.43
C GLY A 141 4.67 -3.15 -6.57
N LEU A 142 5.63 -3.05 -5.63
CA LEU A 142 5.87 -1.87 -4.80
C LEU A 142 6.28 -0.63 -5.63
N ASP A 143 6.79 -0.82 -6.84
CA ASP A 143 7.10 0.26 -7.80
C ASP A 143 5.83 1.04 -8.20
N THR A 144 4.72 0.33 -8.42
CA THR A 144 3.45 0.90 -8.83
C THR A 144 2.78 1.63 -7.69
N ILE A 145 2.86 1.08 -6.48
CA ILE A 145 2.44 1.79 -5.26
C ILE A 145 3.21 3.11 -5.14
N LYS A 146 4.54 3.09 -5.30
CA LYS A 146 5.37 4.29 -5.25
C LYS A 146 4.96 5.31 -6.33
N SER A 147 4.72 4.87 -7.56
CA SER A 147 4.28 5.74 -8.65
C SER A 147 2.91 6.36 -8.38
N CYS A 148 1.92 5.56 -7.93
CA CYS A 148 0.59 6.06 -7.57
C CYS A 148 0.65 7.11 -6.46
N ILE A 149 1.43 6.84 -5.41
CA ILE A 149 1.59 7.79 -4.29
C ILE A 149 2.25 9.09 -4.79
N SER A 150 3.30 8.98 -5.60
CA SER A 150 4.02 10.15 -6.11
C SER A 150 3.16 10.98 -7.07
N ALA A 151 2.33 10.34 -7.89
CA ALA A 151 1.39 11.01 -8.79
C ALA A 151 0.32 11.81 -8.03
N ASN A 152 -0.04 11.38 -6.81
CA ASN A 152 -1.01 12.05 -5.95
C ASN A 152 -0.34 12.93 -4.86
N HIS A 153 0.94 13.30 -5.06
CA HIS A 153 1.74 14.09 -4.11
C HIS A 153 1.73 13.55 -2.66
N GLY A 154 1.63 12.24 -2.52
CA GLY A 154 1.58 11.55 -1.24
C GLY A 154 2.96 11.29 -0.63
N GLU A 155 2.93 10.81 0.61
CA GLU A 155 4.11 10.36 1.34
C GLU A 155 4.13 8.83 1.38
N LEU A 156 5.31 8.24 1.15
CA LEU A 156 5.55 6.82 1.36
C LEU A 156 6.68 6.63 2.36
N LYS A 157 6.44 5.85 3.41
CA LYS A 157 7.46 5.43 4.38
C LYS A 157 7.41 3.93 4.56
N ILE A 158 8.55 3.29 4.39
CA ILE A 158 8.72 1.85 4.60
C ILE A 158 9.77 1.64 5.69
N ILE A 159 9.41 0.89 6.72
CA ILE A 159 10.34 0.43 7.76
C ILE A 159 10.35 -1.08 7.70
N SER A 160 11.48 -1.68 7.37
CA SER A 160 11.59 -3.14 7.29
C SER A 160 12.93 -3.61 7.85
N ASN A 161 12.85 -4.49 8.85
CA ASN A 161 13.99 -4.84 9.69
C ASN A 161 14.72 -3.60 10.24
N LYS A 162 15.96 -3.32 9.84
CA LYS A 162 16.65 -2.10 10.26
C LYS A 162 16.48 -0.93 9.27
N GLY A 163 16.14 -1.21 8.03
CA GLY A 163 16.08 -0.21 6.97
C GLY A 163 14.85 0.69 7.06
N ILE A 164 15.05 1.95 6.70
CA ILE A 164 14.00 2.94 6.48
C ILE A 164 14.17 3.51 5.07
N TYR A 165 13.08 3.48 4.31
CA TYR A 165 12.89 4.24 3.09
C TYR A 165 11.81 5.28 3.32
N SER A 166 12.01 6.52 2.86
CA SER A 166 10.97 7.53 2.81
C SER A 166 11.01 8.28 1.48
N CYS A 167 9.84 8.57 0.93
CA CYS A 167 9.63 9.42 -0.24
C CYS A 167 8.55 10.43 0.11
N ILE A 168 8.91 11.71 0.15
CA ILE A 168 8.02 12.84 0.46
C ILE A 168 8.33 13.90 -0.58
N ASN A 169 7.32 14.39 -1.32
CA ASN A 169 7.50 15.40 -2.38
C ASN A 169 8.63 15.03 -3.36
N SER A 170 8.68 13.77 -3.81
CA SER A 170 9.74 13.21 -4.67
C SER A 170 11.15 13.18 -4.06
N GLN A 171 11.33 13.64 -2.82
CA GLN A 171 12.60 13.57 -2.11
C GLN A 171 12.72 12.20 -1.42
N ARG A 172 13.72 11.44 -1.86
CA ARG A 172 14.08 10.14 -1.29
C ARG A 172 15.02 10.32 -0.10
N ILE A 173 14.72 9.63 1.00
CA ILE A 173 15.56 9.54 2.20
C ILE A 173 15.75 8.07 2.58
N LEU A 174 17.00 7.67 2.80
CA LEU A 174 17.37 6.35 3.31
C LEU A 174 18.02 6.49 4.69
N SER A 175 17.64 5.63 5.63
CA SER A 175 18.29 5.57 6.93
C SER A 175 18.17 4.18 7.57
N GLU A 176 18.90 3.96 8.67
CA GLU A 176 18.90 2.71 9.43
C GLU A 176 18.49 2.96 10.88
N ARG A 177 17.72 2.04 11.44
CA ARG A 177 17.42 2.01 12.87
C ARG A 177 18.53 1.32 13.62
N SER A 178 18.83 1.80 14.83
CA SER A 178 19.70 1.09 15.77
C SER A 178 19.15 -0.29 16.15
N HIS A 179 17.83 -0.43 16.20
CA HIS A 179 17.13 -1.66 16.56
C HIS A 179 16.36 -2.24 15.39
N ASN A 180 16.32 -3.57 15.32
CA ASN A 180 15.58 -4.30 14.28
C ASN A 180 14.07 -4.29 14.58
N PHE A 181 13.27 -3.75 13.64
CA PHE A 181 11.81 -3.69 13.71
C PHE A 181 11.12 -5.08 13.69
N LYS A 182 11.76 -6.06 13.05
CA LYS A 182 11.28 -7.43 12.80
C LYS A 182 9.91 -7.46 12.10
N GLY A 183 9.95 -7.46 10.77
CA GLY A 183 8.80 -7.39 9.88
C GLY A 183 8.86 -6.17 8.95
N THR A 184 7.73 -5.81 8.38
CA THR A 184 7.59 -4.63 7.50
C THR A 184 6.43 -3.77 7.98
N LEU A 185 6.65 -2.47 7.97
CA LEU A 185 5.65 -1.44 8.13
C LEU A 185 5.70 -0.56 6.88
N ILE A 186 4.56 -0.39 6.22
CA ILE A 186 4.35 0.54 5.13
C ILE A 186 3.33 1.57 5.61
N TYR A 187 3.73 2.83 5.60
CA TYR A 187 2.90 3.98 5.93
C TYR A 187 2.78 4.85 4.69
N ILE A 188 1.56 5.19 4.33
CA ILE A 188 1.23 6.03 3.19
C ILE A 188 0.37 7.19 3.69
N LYS A 189 0.63 8.39 3.18
CA LYS A 189 -0.24 9.54 3.35
C LYS A 189 -0.67 10.06 1.98
N ILE A 190 -1.97 10.27 1.79
CA ILE A 190 -2.54 10.83 0.55
C ILE A 190 -3.29 12.11 0.95
N ASP A 191 -3.04 13.19 0.24
CA ASP A 191 -3.82 14.42 0.38
C ASP A 191 -5.07 14.31 -0.50
N LEU A 192 -6.26 14.35 0.11
CA LEU A 192 -7.51 14.14 -0.60
C LEU A 192 -7.83 15.34 -1.51
N ASN A 193 -7.22 16.51 -1.28
CA ASN A 193 -7.38 17.68 -2.16
C ASN A 193 -6.69 17.50 -3.51
N ASN A 194 -5.74 16.56 -3.63
CA ASN A 194 -5.03 16.27 -4.87
C ASN A 194 -5.72 15.20 -5.72
N LEU A 195 -6.84 14.65 -5.24
CA LEU A 195 -7.61 13.68 -6.01
C LEU A 195 -8.45 14.41 -7.06
N GLU A 196 -8.46 13.86 -8.27
CA GLU A 196 -9.33 14.35 -9.34
C GLU A 196 -10.78 13.93 -9.08
N ASN A 197 -11.73 14.64 -9.68
CA ASN A 197 -13.10 14.15 -9.74
C ASN A 197 -13.15 12.95 -10.69
N LYS A 198 -14.00 11.98 -10.35
CA LYS A 198 -14.37 10.88 -11.24
C LYS A 198 -14.84 11.46 -12.57
N GLN A 199 -14.25 10.98 -13.65
CA GLN A 199 -14.71 11.33 -14.99
C GLN A 199 -16.12 10.76 -15.16
N GLU A 200 -17.10 11.61 -15.48
CA GLU A 200 -18.39 11.13 -15.99
C GLU A 200 -18.12 10.44 -17.34
N ILE A 201 -18.27 9.12 -17.37
CA ILE A 201 -18.29 8.40 -18.65
C ILE A 201 -19.66 8.71 -19.27
N ASP A 202 -19.67 9.64 -20.23
CA ASP A 202 -20.84 9.94 -21.04
C ASP A 202 -21.05 8.80 -22.06
N TYR A 203 -21.92 7.86 -21.70
CA TYR A 203 -22.30 6.72 -22.56
C TYR A 203 -23.16 7.11 -23.77
N SER A 204 -23.48 8.40 -23.98
CA SER A 204 -24.35 8.83 -25.08
C SER A 204 -23.74 8.67 -26.48
N ASN A 205 -22.42 8.46 -26.59
CA ASN A 205 -21.71 8.37 -27.88
C ASN A 205 -21.44 6.93 -28.39
N GLU A 206 -21.80 5.88 -27.66
CA GLU A 206 -21.50 4.49 -28.06
C GLU A 206 -22.65 3.73 -28.75
N ILE A 207 -23.80 4.36 -29.01
CA ILE A 207 -24.93 3.71 -29.70
C ILE A 207 -25.15 4.33 -31.09
N ASN A 208 -24.22 4.08 -32.01
CA ASN A 208 -24.49 4.12 -33.45
C ASN A 208 -24.21 2.73 -34.04
N PHE A 209 -25.10 1.78 -33.74
CA PHE A 209 -25.18 0.56 -34.54
C PHE A 209 -25.80 0.92 -35.89
N ASN A 210 -24.96 1.11 -36.91
CA ASN A 210 -25.37 1.05 -38.31
C ASN A 210 -25.93 -0.36 -38.57
N TYR A 211 -27.25 -0.51 -38.49
CA TYR A 211 -27.94 -1.60 -39.15
C TYR A 211 -27.93 -1.31 -40.65
N ASP A 212 -26.83 -1.69 -41.32
CA ASP A 212 -26.87 -1.87 -42.77
C ASP A 212 -27.76 -3.08 -43.05
N ASN A 213 -29.04 -2.78 -43.32
CA ASN A 213 -29.96 -3.69 -43.98
C ASN A 213 -29.36 -4.05 -45.35
N LYS A 214 -28.98 -5.31 -45.52
CA LYS A 214 -28.80 -5.90 -46.86
C LYS A 214 -30.08 -6.64 -47.20
N ASP A 215 -30.87 -6.02 -48.07
CA ASP A 215 -31.77 -6.71 -48.99
C ASP A 215 -30.96 -7.54 -50.01
#